data_AF-A0A6H1KV28-F1
#
_entry.id   AF-A0A6H1KV28-F1
#
_cell.length_a   1.000
_cell.length_b   1.000
_cell.length_c   1.000
_cell.angle_alpha   90.00
_cell.angle_beta   90.00
_cell.angle_gamma   90.00
#
_symmetry.space_group_name_H-M   'P 1'
#
loop_
_entity.id
_entity.type
_entity.pdbx_description
1 polymer ?
#
loop_
_entity_poly.entity_id
_entity_poly.type
_entity_poly.pdbx_seq_one_letter_code
_entity_poly.pdbx_strand_id
1 'polypeptide(L)'
;MLDHSEDRLLEEALGAIAGQGRLGAKFAARFLKHDVHEIELRLPLSFDLALERVRGSLLESTGGTDPALLRSGADGAALRVLSGAGFAAMNPVVVTVTVTRVEEDTTAIQVRAVAKEGLIKQHAGEKTAQRVASALEGRRG
;
A
#
# COMPACT_ATOMS: atom_id res chain seq x y z
N MET A 1 -11.05 1.08 -9.42
CA MET A 1 -12.10 1.92 -8.78
C MET A 1 -11.53 2.41 -7.46
N LEU A 2 -11.69 3.70 -7.11
CA LEU A 2 -11.19 4.23 -5.83
C LEU A 2 -12.00 3.63 -4.68
N ASP A 3 -11.32 3.01 -3.73
CA ASP A 3 -11.94 2.50 -2.50
C ASP A 3 -12.11 3.67 -1.52
N HIS A 4 -13.36 3.93 -1.10
CA HIS A 4 -13.69 5.02 -0.16
C HIS A 4 -12.95 4.92 1.18
N SER A 5 -12.53 3.71 1.58
CA SER A 5 -11.73 3.53 2.78
C SER A 5 -10.28 4.00 2.60
N GLU A 6 -9.69 3.84 1.41
CA GLU A 6 -8.34 4.34 1.09
C GLU A 6 -8.32 5.87 1.13
N ASP A 7 -9.30 6.51 0.51
CA ASP A 7 -9.39 7.97 0.43
C ASP A 7 -9.54 8.61 1.82
N ARG A 8 -10.37 8.00 2.69
CA ARG A 8 -10.55 8.45 4.07
C ARG A 8 -9.28 8.31 4.91
N LEU A 9 -8.55 7.20 4.76
CA LEU A 9 -7.27 6.99 5.45
C LEU A 9 -6.25 8.07 5.04
N LEU A 10 -6.16 8.39 3.75
CA LEU A 10 -5.26 9.42 3.24
C LEU A 10 -5.62 10.82 3.75
N GLU A 11 -6.91 11.16 3.78
CA GLU A 11 -7.39 12.44 4.33
C GLU A 11 -7.11 12.59 5.82
N GLU A 12 -7.33 11.52 6.60
CA GLU A 12 -7.06 11.51 8.03
C GLU A 12 -5.57 11.66 8.31
N ALA A 13 -4.72 10.97 7.55
CA ALA A 13 -3.27 11.07 7.65
C ALA A 13 -2.74 12.47 7.29
N LEU A 14 -3.21 13.05 6.17
CA LEU A 14 -2.84 14.41 5.76
C LEU A 14 -3.32 15.46 6.76
N GLY A 15 -4.52 15.30 7.31
CA GLY A 15 -5.05 16.18 8.35
C GLY A 15 -4.23 16.13 9.64
N ALA A 16 -3.70 14.97 10.03
CA ALA A 16 -2.86 14.82 11.22
C ALA A 16 -1.51 15.52 11.07
N ILE A 17 -0.91 15.48 9.88
CA ILE A 17 0.39 16.11 9.59
C ILE A 17 0.30 17.65 9.67
N ALA A 18 -0.85 18.25 9.34
CA ALA A 18 -1.03 19.70 9.24
C ALA A 18 -1.25 20.45 10.58
N GLY A 19 -1.29 19.75 11.72
CA GLY A 19 -1.40 20.39 13.04
C GLY A 19 -2.58 21.36 13.20
N GLN A 20 -2.31 22.64 13.49
CA GLN A 20 -3.35 23.67 13.67
C GLN A 20 -4.20 23.96 12.40
N GLY A 21 -3.74 23.55 11.21
CA GLY A 21 -4.47 23.65 9.95
C GLY A 21 -5.33 22.43 9.59
N ARG A 22 -5.52 21.48 10.53
CA ARG A 22 -6.12 20.15 10.33
C ARG A 22 -7.42 20.13 9.51
N LEU A 23 -8.33 21.07 9.74
CA LEU A 23 -9.60 21.13 9.00
C LEU A 23 -9.41 21.58 7.55
N GLY A 24 -8.58 22.61 7.32
CA GLY A 24 -8.29 23.13 5.98
C GLY A 24 -7.46 22.16 5.14
N ALA A 25 -6.46 21.51 5.74
CA ALA A 25 -5.64 20.51 5.06
C ALA A 25 -6.43 19.24 4.71
N LYS A 26 -7.29 18.76 5.62
CA LYS A 26 -8.19 17.63 5.33
C LYS A 26 -9.15 17.97 4.19
N PHE A 27 -9.71 19.19 4.17
CA PHE A 27 -10.57 19.64 3.07
C PHE A 27 -9.81 19.75 1.75
N ALA A 28 -8.62 20.35 1.73
CA ALA A 28 -7.79 20.46 0.54
C ALA A 28 -7.42 19.07 -0.01
N ALA A 29 -7.14 18.11 0.87
CA ALA A 29 -6.84 16.72 0.49
C ALA A 29 -7.96 16.08 -0.34
N ARG A 30 -9.24 16.41 -0.10
CA ARG A 30 -10.37 15.90 -0.89
C ARG A 30 -10.31 16.26 -2.37
N PHE A 31 -9.62 17.35 -2.70
CA PHE A 31 -9.52 17.89 -4.06
C PHE A 31 -8.20 17.53 -4.75
N LEU A 32 -7.28 16.89 -4.03
CA LEU A 32 -6.02 16.42 -4.61
C LEU A 32 -6.28 15.23 -5.53
N LYS A 33 -5.54 15.16 -6.63
CA LYS A 33 -5.60 14.01 -7.54
C LYS A 33 -4.97 12.80 -6.87
N HIS A 34 -5.52 11.61 -7.11
CA HIS A 34 -4.90 10.38 -6.65
C HIS A 34 -3.78 9.95 -7.60
N ASP A 35 -2.64 9.58 -7.03
CA ASP A 35 -1.62 8.77 -7.71
C ASP A 35 -1.83 7.31 -7.31
N VAL A 36 -2.25 6.53 -8.30
CA VAL A 36 -2.69 5.15 -8.13
C VAL A 36 -1.83 4.28 -9.01
N HIS A 37 -1.21 3.26 -8.41
CA HIS A 37 -0.42 2.30 -9.16
C HIS A 37 -0.71 0.88 -8.71
N GLU A 38 -0.82 -0.04 -9.67
CA GLU A 38 -1.06 -1.45 -9.44
C GLU A 38 -0.02 -2.28 -10.18
N ILE A 39 0.53 -3.28 -9.48
CA ILE A 39 1.50 -4.22 -10.03
C ILE A 39 1.02 -5.63 -9.68
N GLU A 40 0.95 -6.50 -10.68
CA GLU A 40 0.64 -7.91 -10.51
C GLU A 40 1.91 -8.74 -10.63
N LEU A 41 2.08 -9.71 -9.72
CA LEU A 41 3.22 -10.61 -9.65
C LEU A 41 2.72 -12.03 -9.38
N ARG A 42 3.56 -13.01 -9.71
CA ARG A 42 3.35 -14.41 -9.29
C ARG A 42 4.56 -14.88 -8.50
N LEU A 43 4.30 -15.44 -7.33
CA LEU A 43 5.32 -16.06 -6.50
C LEU A 43 5.21 -17.58 -6.64
N PRO A 44 6.33 -18.28 -6.90
CA PRO A 44 6.40 -19.73 -6.85
C PRO A 44 6.47 -20.18 -5.38
N LEU A 45 5.40 -19.92 -4.65
CA LEU A 45 5.20 -20.27 -3.25
C LEU A 45 3.76 -20.70 -3.03
N SER A 46 3.57 -21.62 -2.11
CA SER A 46 2.27 -21.90 -1.53
C SER A 46 1.68 -20.64 -0.87
N PHE A 47 0.37 -20.60 -0.76
CA PHE A 47 -0.38 -19.43 -0.28
C PHE A 47 0.12 -18.93 1.10
N ASP A 48 0.35 -19.84 2.05
CA ASP A 48 0.75 -19.46 3.41
C ASP A 48 2.16 -18.87 3.44
N LEU A 49 3.09 -19.45 2.68
CA LEU A 49 4.45 -18.92 2.54
C LEU A 49 4.46 -17.57 1.81
N ALA A 50 3.62 -17.42 0.79
CA ALA A 50 3.46 -16.16 0.08
C ALA A 50 2.90 -15.07 0.99
N LEU A 51 1.92 -15.40 1.84
CA LEU A 51 1.33 -14.46 2.79
C LEU A 51 2.34 -13.96 3.82
N GLU A 52 3.16 -14.85 4.39
CA GLU A 52 4.24 -14.49 5.31
C GLU A 52 5.31 -13.63 4.61
N ARG A 53 5.68 -13.99 3.38
CA ARG A 53 6.61 -13.18 2.58
C ARG A 53 6.06 -11.78 2.35
N VAL A 54 4.78 -11.66 1.98
CA VAL A 54 4.11 -10.37 1.77
C VAL A 54 4.11 -9.53 3.04
N ARG A 55 3.73 -10.11 4.18
CA ARG A 55 3.72 -9.40 5.46
C ARG A 55 5.10 -8.84 5.79
N GLY A 56 6.15 -9.64 5.67
CA GLY A 56 7.50 -9.17 5.94
C GLY A 56 8.01 -8.15 4.91
N SER A 57 7.68 -8.30 3.62
CA SER A 57 8.05 -7.32 2.58
C SER A 57 7.35 -5.97 2.78
N LEU A 58 6.09 -5.98 3.24
CA LEU A 58 5.38 -4.77 3.62
C LEU A 58 6.05 -4.11 4.83
N LEU A 59 6.29 -4.85 5.91
CA LEU A 59 6.94 -4.35 7.12
C LEU A 59 8.27 -3.64 6.80
N GLU A 60 9.12 -4.24 5.98
CA GLU A 60 10.41 -3.65 5.56
C GLU A 60 10.23 -2.43 4.66
N SER A 61 9.34 -2.51 3.67
CA SER A 61 9.19 -1.47 2.65
C SER A 61 8.46 -0.22 3.14
N THR A 62 7.70 -0.33 4.23
CA THR A 62 6.86 0.75 4.79
C THR A 62 7.31 1.21 6.18
N GLY A 63 8.58 0.98 6.55
CA GLY A 63 9.18 1.57 7.75
C GLY A 63 8.75 0.92 9.07
N GLY A 64 8.40 -0.37 9.06
CA GLY A 64 8.13 -1.15 10.27
C GLY A 64 6.67 -1.13 10.75
N THR A 65 5.75 -0.56 9.99
CA THR A 65 4.32 -0.63 10.31
C THR A 65 3.76 -2.01 9.98
N ASP A 66 3.19 -2.71 10.98
CA ASP A 66 2.55 -4.01 10.76
C ASP A 66 1.30 -3.85 9.86
N PRO A 67 1.20 -4.58 8.74
CA PRO A 67 0.01 -4.51 7.89
C PRO A 67 -1.22 -5.11 8.56
N ALA A 68 -2.34 -4.39 8.46
CA ALA A 68 -3.64 -4.85 8.91
C ALA A 68 -4.23 -5.88 7.91
N LEU A 69 -4.74 -6.99 8.41
CA LEU A 69 -5.49 -7.97 7.63
C LEU A 69 -6.92 -7.47 7.40
N LEU A 70 -7.27 -7.16 6.16
CA LEU A 70 -8.60 -6.68 5.76
C LEU A 70 -9.56 -7.81 5.45
N ARG A 71 -9.03 -8.89 4.87
CA ARG A 71 -9.79 -10.07 4.46
C ARG A 71 -8.88 -11.29 4.56
N SER A 72 -9.44 -12.41 4.99
CA SER A 72 -8.84 -13.73 4.87
C SER A 72 -9.94 -14.74 4.55
N GLY A 73 -9.64 -15.65 3.63
CA GLY A 73 -10.49 -16.76 3.20
C GLY A 73 -9.64 -17.87 2.59
N ALA A 74 -10.27 -18.98 2.22
CA ALA A 74 -9.58 -20.18 1.74
C ALA A 74 -8.68 -19.93 0.51
N ASP A 75 -9.13 -19.03 -0.38
CA ASP A 75 -8.49 -18.77 -1.68
C ASP A 75 -7.84 -17.39 -1.76
N GLY A 76 -7.90 -16.58 -0.70
CA GLY A 76 -7.34 -15.24 -0.77
C GLY A 76 -7.29 -14.46 0.54
N ALA A 77 -6.36 -13.52 0.60
CA ALA A 77 -6.20 -12.57 1.69
C ALA A 77 -5.91 -11.17 1.16
N ALA A 78 -6.21 -10.15 1.95
CA ALA A 78 -5.84 -8.78 1.65
C ALA A 78 -5.21 -8.13 2.88
N LEU A 79 -4.01 -7.58 2.71
CA LEU A 79 -3.24 -6.86 3.72
C LEU A 79 -3.20 -5.39 3.34
N ARG A 80 -3.28 -4.48 4.32
CA ARG A 80 -3.18 -3.04 4.10
C ARG A 80 -2.30 -2.35 5.11
N VAL A 81 -1.50 -1.42 4.65
CA VAL A 81 -0.63 -0.60 5.49
C VAL A 81 -0.69 0.86 5.03
N LEU A 82 -0.66 1.78 6.00
CA LEU A 82 -0.46 3.19 5.76
C LEU A 82 1.03 3.51 5.97
N SER A 83 1.68 4.03 4.94
CA SER A 83 3.09 4.40 4.95
C SER A 83 3.26 5.89 4.66
N GLY A 84 4.37 6.46 5.10
CA GLY A 84 4.86 7.74 4.60
C GLY A 84 5.77 7.56 3.38
N ALA A 85 5.71 8.47 2.42
CA ALA A 85 6.58 8.57 1.26
C ALA A 85 7.03 10.02 1.01
N GLY A 86 7.91 10.23 0.04
CA GLY A 86 8.40 11.56 -0.31
C GLY A 86 9.35 12.17 0.74
N PHE A 87 9.47 13.51 0.72
CA PHE A 87 10.35 14.23 1.65
C PHE A 87 9.92 13.99 3.10
N ALA A 88 10.86 13.55 3.95
CA ALA A 88 10.65 13.24 5.36
C ALA A 88 9.48 12.27 5.64
N ALA A 89 9.12 11.41 4.69
CA ALA A 89 7.98 10.49 4.78
C ALA A 89 6.62 11.18 5.04
N MET A 90 6.48 12.43 4.62
CA MET A 90 5.29 13.25 4.92
C MET A 90 4.14 13.09 3.93
N ASN A 91 4.31 12.36 2.82
CA ASN A 91 3.20 12.06 1.92
C ASN A 91 2.58 10.69 2.27
N PRO A 92 1.36 10.63 2.83
CA PRO A 92 0.73 9.36 3.15
C PRO A 92 0.44 8.55 1.88
N VAL A 93 0.71 7.25 1.96
CA VAL A 93 0.43 6.27 0.91
C VAL A 93 -0.25 5.08 1.56
N VAL A 94 -1.42 4.71 1.06
CA VAL A 94 -2.09 3.45 1.41
C VAL A 94 -1.60 2.39 0.45
N VAL A 95 -1.05 1.31 0.98
CA VAL A 95 -0.66 0.13 0.21
C VAL A 95 -1.60 -1.00 0.59
N THR A 96 -2.29 -1.56 -0.40
CA THR A 96 -3.11 -2.76 -0.28
C THR A 96 -2.45 -3.86 -1.10
N VAL A 97 -2.19 -5.02 -0.48
CA VAL A 97 -1.70 -6.21 -1.19
C VAL A 97 -2.75 -7.31 -1.12
N THR A 98 -3.23 -7.73 -2.27
CA THR A 98 -4.12 -8.89 -2.41
C THR A 98 -3.27 -10.11 -2.74
N VAL A 99 -3.52 -11.20 -2.02
CA VAL A 99 -2.87 -12.50 -2.17
C VAL A 99 -3.96 -13.48 -2.59
N THR A 100 -3.77 -14.17 -3.71
CA THR A 100 -4.77 -15.10 -4.26
C THR A 100 -4.11 -16.44 -4.57
N ARG A 101 -4.67 -17.52 -4.03
CA ARG A 101 -4.23 -18.88 -4.36
C ARG A 101 -4.54 -19.16 -5.83
N VAL A 102 -3.56 -19.63 -6.59
CA VAL A 102 -3.75 -20.03 -8.00
C VAL A 102 -3.61 -21.53 -8.12
N GLU A 103 -2.49 -22.07 -7.62
CA GLU A 103 -2.16 -23.49 -7.58
C GLU A 103 -1.59 -23.84 -6.19
N GLU A 104 -1.20 -25.09 -5.98
CA GLU A 104 -0.61 -25.55 -4.71
C GLU A 104 0.67 -24.77 -4.35
N ASP A 105 1.55 -24.56 -5.33
CA ASP A 105 2.85 -23.89 -5.18
C ASP A 105 2.96 -22.56 -5.96
N THR A 106 1.83 -22.01 -6.42
CA THR A 106 1.80 -20.73 -7.14
C THR A 106 0.75 -19.81 -6.52
N THR A 107 1.18 -18.60 -6.15
CA THR A 107 0.32 -17.57 -5.58
C THR A 107 0.41 -16.28 -6.40
N ALA A 108 -0.75 -15.70 -6.75
CA ALA A 108 -0.82 -14.40 -7.40
C ALA A 108 -0.86 -13.29 -6.35
N ILE A 109 -0.08 -12.25 -6.59
CA ILE A 109 0.03 -11.06 -5.73
C ILE A 109 -0.36 -9.84 -6.55
N GLN A 110 -1.26 -9.02 -6.03
CA GLN A 110 -1.57 -7.71 -6.58
C GLN A 110 -1.19 -6.65 -5.55
N VAL A 111 -0.22 -5.81 -5.88
CA VAL A 111 0.21 -4.67 -5.07
C VAL A 111 -0.48 -3.42 -5.61
N ARG A 112 -1.29 -2.77 -4.78
CA ARG A 112 -1.95 -1.50 -5.09
C ARG A 112 -1.44 -0.43 -4.12
N ALA A 113 -0.91 0.67 -4.64
CA ALA A 113 -0.53 1.82 -3.83
C ALA A 113 -1.31 3.07 -4.27
N VAL A 114 -1.81 3.80 -3.29
CA VAL A 114 -2.60 5.02 -3.49
C VAL A 114 -2.04 6.13 -2.62
N ALA A 115 -1.70 7.25 -3.27
CA ALA A 115 -1.29 8.47 -2.61
C ALA A 115 -2.16 9.64 -3.11
N LYS A 116 -2.10 10.78 -2.41
CA LYS A 116 -2.60 12.05 -2.96
C LYS A 116 -1.44 12.86 -3.51
N GLU A 117 -1.63 13.39 -4.71
CA GLU A 117 -0.66 14.26 -5.38
C GLU A 117 -0.92 15.72 -5.04
N GLY A 118 0.13 16.38 -4.56
CA GLY A 118 0.13 17.82 -4.33
C GLY A 118 0.45 18.62 -5.61
N LEU A 119 0.77 19.90 -5.43
CA LEU A 119 1.23 20.78 -6.52
C LEU A 119 2.49 20.26 -7.23
N ILE A 120 3.35 19.55 -6.50
CA ILE A 120 4.56 18.91 -7.03
C ILE A 120 4.28 17.40 -7.14
N LYS A 121 4.38 16.87 -8.36
CA LYS A 121 4.21 15.44 -8.61
C LYS A 121 5.36 14.64 -8.01
N GLN A 122 5.06 13.80 -7.04
CA GLN A 122 6.09 12.97 -6.39
C GLN A 122 6.07 11.51 -6.85
N HIS A 123 4.99 11.07 -7.49
CA HIS A 123 4.74 9.69 -7.90
C HIS A 123 4.87 8.74 -6.70
N ALA A 124 4.29 9.15 -5.57
CA ALA A 124 4.47 8.48 -4.30
C ALA A 124 3.79 7.11 -4.27
N GLY A 125 2.62 6.97 -4.89
CA GLY A 125 1.94 5.70 -5.07
C GLY A 125 2.76 4.78 -5.96
N GLU A 126 3.13 5.24 -7.15
CA GLU A 126 3.95 4.46 -8.11
C GLU A 126 5.26 3.96 -7.50
N LYS A 127 6.07 4.86 -6.92
CA LYS A 127 7.37 4.49 -6.33
C LYS A 127 7.21 3.52 -5.16
N THR A 128 6.15 3.65 -4.38
CA THR A 128 5.89 2.75 -3.25
C THR A 128 5.46 1.38 -3.74
N ALA A 129 4.58 1.29 -4.74
CA ALA A 129 4.20 0.01 -5.36
C ALA A 129 5.43 -0.70 -5.94
N GLN A 130 6.28 0.02 -6.69
CA GLN A 130 7.52 -0.53 -7.25
C GLN A 130 8.46 -1.04 -6.16
N ARG A 131 8.66 -0.28 -5.08
CA ARG A 131 9.49 -0.71 -3.94
C ARG A 131 8.99 -2.02 -3.33
N VAL A 132 7.69 -2.11 -3.06
CA VAL A 132 7.08 -3.31 -2.48
C VAL A 132 7.20 -4.49 -3.44
N ALA A 133 6.92 -4.29 -4.73
CA ALA A 133 7.08 -5.31 -5.76
C ALA A 133 8.52 -5.85 -5.82
N SER A 134 9.52 -4.96 -5.86
CA SER A 134 10.93 -5.37 -5.86
C SER A 134 11.34 -6.11 -4.58
N ALA A 135 10.79 -5.73 -3.42
CA ALA A 135 11.04 -6.45 -2.17
C ALA A 135 10.44 -7.86 -2.17
N LEU A 136 9.32 -8.06 -2.86
CA LEU A 136 8.69 -9.39 -3.02
C LEU A 136 9.50 -10.29 -3.95
N GLU A 137 10.01 -9.74 -5.05
CA GLU A 137 10.85 -10.48 -6.01
C GLU A 137 12.26 -10.78 -5.48
N GLY A 138 12.82 -9.86 -4.69
CA GLY A 138 14.17 -9.97 -4.12
C GLY A 138 14.29 -11.01 -3.01
N ARG A 139 13.20 -11.36 -2.33
CA ARG A 139 13.15 -12.45 -1.34
C ARG A 139 13.08 -13.81 -2.05
N ARG A 140 14.21 -14.27 -2.58
CA ARG A 140 14.42 -15.67 -2.97
C ARG A 140 14.90 -16.45 -1.73
N GLY A 141 13.96 -16.95 -0.93
CA GLY A 141 14.25 -17.74 0.28
C GLY A 141 13.01 -18.46 0.75
#